data_AF-A0A2A2FAS6-F1
#
_entry.id   AF-A0A2A2FAS6-F1
#
_cell.length_a   1.000
_cell.length_b   1.000
_cell.length_c   1.000
_cell.angle_alpha   90.00
_cell.angle_beta   90.00
_cell.angle_gamma   90.00
#
_symmetry.space_group_name_H-M   'P 1'
#
loop_
_entity.id
_entity.type
_entity.pdbx_description
1 polymer ?
#
loop_
_entity_poly.entity_id
_entity_poly.type
_entity_poly.pdbx_seq_one_letter_code
_entity_poly.pdbx_strand_id
1 'polypeptide(L)'
;MQRRAFLGGIAAATTGATAGCTSAFGGGPEGVVLGPQEDQIADSGDLAYPAYGEPLPAFELRDPIAGIAVDSEAVERTAIVTGVFTSCPAECGILLRRLVGVQRRVADAGLTDETLFLPITFDPERDDEAALRDNAESTGVDLDAGNWHYLRPETRERAKAVVGDRLGIGFERTTESDRLQGYDFTHVVVTLLVNPDGVVERAYRGERIDRDRVAGDIETVVEAFAGE
;
A
#
# COMPACT_ATOMS: atom_id res chain seq x y z
N MET A 1 -23.13 -65.92 38.99
CA MET A 1 -22.27 -65.64 37.82
C MET A 1 -22.75 -64.32 37.21
N GLN A 2 -21.81 -63.44 36.88
CA GLN A 2 -22.00 -62.09 36.29
C GLN A 2 -22.88 -62.15 35.03
N ARG A 3 -23.66 -61.12 34.63
CA ARG A 3 -23.31 -59.74 34.23
C ARG A 3 -24.62 -58.91 34.20
N ARG A 4 -24.73 -57.73 34.86
CA ARG A 4 -24.43 -56.35 34.36
C ARG A 4 -25.14 -56.02 33.03
N ALA A 5 -25.81 -54.90 32.78
CA ALA A 5 -25.93 -53.59 33.44
C ALA A 5 -27.14 -52.80 32.84
N PHE A 6 -27.97 -52.19 33.68
CA PHE A 6 -28.24 -50.75 33.87
C PHE A 6 -28.81 -49.92 32.69
N LEU A 7 -29.98 -49.38 33.00
CA LEU A 7 -30.78 -48.37 32.31
C LEU A 7 -30.12 -46.98 32.34
N GLY A 8 -30.36 -46.22 31.27
CA GLY A 8 -30.90 -44.84 31.31
C GLY A 8 -30.06 -43.73 31.94
N GLY A 9 -29.60 -42.80 31.10
CA GLY A 9 -29.14 -41.48 31.53
C GLY A 9 -28.95 -40.54 30.33
N ILE A 10 -29.86 -39.57 30.18
CA ILE A 10 -29.78 -38.42 29.27
C ILE A 10 -28.99 -37.29 29.95
N ALA A 11 -28.39 -36.43 29.13
CA ALA A 11 -27.80 -35.10 29.40
C ALA A 11 -26.28 -35.10 29.66
N ALA A 12 -25.47 -34.17 29.15
CA ALA A 12 -25.76 -32.90 28.49
C ALA A 12 -24.69 -32.65 27.40
N ALA A 13 -25.11 -32.22 26.21
CA ALA A 13 -24.21 -31.63 25.24
C ALA A 13 -23.77 -30.27 25.76
N THR A 14 -22.51 -30.16 26.20
CA THR A 14 -21.89 -28.86 26.45
C THR A 14 -21.52 -28.26 25.11
N THR A 15 -22.45 -27.53 24.51
CA THR A 15 -22.13 -26.57 23.45
C THR A 15 -21.33 -25.45 24.11
N GLY A 16 -20.00 -25.56 24.05
CA GLY A 16 -19.12 -24.43 24.33
C GLY A 16 -19.34 -23.39 23.25
N ALA A 17 -20.19 -22.41 23.52
CA ALA A 17 -20.21 -21.19 22.73
C ALA A 17 -18.97 -20.38 23.14
N THR A 18 -17.87 -20.57 22.43
CA THR A 18 -16.85 -19.52 22.36
C THR A 18 -17.55 -18.31 21.76
N ALA A 19 -17.72 -17.26 22.55
CA ALA A 19 -18.16 -15.96 22.08
C ALA A 19 -17.09 -15.41 21.14
N GLY A 20 -17.11 -15.88 19.88
CA GLY A 20 -16.48 -15.20 18.78
C GLY A 20 -17.30 -13.95 18.54
N CYS A 21 -16.68 -12.79 18.71
CA CYS A 21 -17.24 -11.52 18.32
C CYS A 21 -17.66 -11.62 16.85
N THR A 22 -18.95 -11.83 16.63
CA THR A 22 -19.55 -11.65 15.32
C THR A 22 -19.41 -10.18 14.98
N SER A 23 -18.41 -9.83 14.18
CA SER A 23 -18.46 -8.69 13.27
C SER A 23 -19.57 -8.96 12.25
N ALA A 24 -20.81 -8.92 12.75
CA ALA A 24 -22.00 -8.89 11.93
C ALA A 24 -22.01 -7.51 11.27
N PHE A 25 -21.40 -7.39 10.09
CA PHE A 25 -21.86 -6.69 8.88
C PHE A 25 -20.70 -6.62 7.87
N GLY A 26 -20.68 -7.59 6.95
CA GLY A 26 -19.81 -7.58 5.77
C GLY A 26 -19.08 -8.90 5.58
N GLY A 27 -19.52 -9.72 4.62
CA GLY A 27 -18.76 -10.88 4.16
C GLY A 27 -17.55 -10.45 3.33
N GLY A 28 -16.66 -9.68 3.96
CA GLY A 28 -15.41 -9.20 3.36
C GLY A 28 -14.26 -10.18 3.58
N PRO A 29 -13.13 -9.95 2.91
CA PRO A 29 -11.86 -10.62 3.20
C PRO A 29 -11.49 -10.53 4.68
N GLU A 30 -10.74 -11.49 5.19
CA GLU A 30 -10.16 -11.41 6.54
C GLU A 30 -9.01 -10.39 6.56
N GLY A 31 -8.76 -9.74 7.70
CA GLY A 31 -7.61 -8.85 7.89
C GLY A 31 -7.73 -7.47 7.23
N VAL A 32 -8.95 -7.02 6.89
CA VAL A 32 -9.22 -5.64 6.45
C VAL A 32 -10.06 -4.89 7.47
N VAL A 33 -9.77 -3.60 7.63
CA VAL A 33 -10.47 -2.68 8.51
C VAL A 33 -11.58 -1.96 7.76
N LEU A 34 -11.28 -1.51 6.55
CA LEU A 34 -12.23 -0.75 5.76
C LEU A 34 -13.22 -1.69 5.08
N GLY A 35 -14.47 -1.25 4.89
CA GLY A 35 -15.44 -2.01 4.09
C GLY A 35 -15.03 -2.07 2.60
N PRO A 36 -15.69 -2.92 1.77
CA PRO A 36 -15.39 -3.05 0.35
C PRO A 36 -15.37 -1.70 -0.38
N GLN A 37 -14.41 -1.55 -1.31
CA GLN A 37 -14.25 -0.32 -2.07
C GLN A 37 -15.32 -0.19 -3.16
N GLU A 38 -16.29 0.71 -2.97
CA GLU A 38 -17.45 0.89 -3.87
C GLU A 38 -17.09 1.35 -5.29
N ASP A 39 -15.98 2.08 -5.44
CA ASP A 39 -15.50 2.59 -6.73
C ASP A 39 -14.43 1.72 -7.39
N GLN A 40 -14.23 0.49 -6.90
CA GLN A 40 -13.37 -0.49 -7.55
C GLN A 40 -13.99 -0.96 -8.87
N ILE A 41 -13.17 -1.02 -9.93
CA ILE A 41 -13.66 -1.23 -11.30
C ILE A 41 -13.93 -2.70 -11.66
N ALA A 42 -13.44 -3.63 -10.85
CA ALA A 42 -13.55 -5.08 -11.01
C ALA A 42 -13.29 -5.76 -9.66
N ASP A 43 -13.54 -7.06 -9.54
CA ASP A 43 -13.14 -7.82 -8.35
C ASP A 43 -11.60 -7.85 -8.22
N SER A 44 -11.09 -7.95 -6.99
CA SER A 44 -9.65 -7.80 -6.72
C SER A 44 -8.79 -8.75 -7.56
N GLY A 45 -9.17 -10.03 -7.64
CA GLY A 45 -8.43 -11.04 -8.40
C GLY A 45 -8.49 -10.89 -9.94
N ASP A 46 -9.32 -9.98 -10.46
CA ASP A 46 -9.38 -9.65 -11.89
C ASP A 46 -8.57 -8.39 -12.24
N LEU A 47 -7.98 -7.72 -11.24
CA LEU A 47 -7.12 -6.57 -11.43
C LEU A 47 -5.66 -7.02 -11.64
N ALA A 48 -4.91 -6.21 -12.38
CA ALA A 48 -3.50 -6.50 -12.62
C ALA A 48 -2.63 -6.24 -11.38
N TYR A 49 -3.13 -5.43 -10.44
CA TYR A 49 -2.46 -4.98 -9.22
C TYR A 49 -3.23 -5.44 -7.98
N PRO A 50 -2.56 -5.62 -6.83
CA PRO A 50 -3.20 -5.96 -5.57
C PRO A 50 -4.30 -4.96 -5.21
N ALA A 51 -5.45 -5.47 -4.80
CA ALA A 51 -6.58 -4.64 -4.40
C ALA A 51 -7.20 -5.13 -3.08
N TYR A 52 -8.42 -4.67 -2.78
CA TYR A 52 -9.08 -4.88 -1.49
C TYR A 52 -9.00 -6.34 -1.00
N GLY A 53 -8.37 -6.54 0.15
CA GLY A 53 -8.21 -7.82 0.84
C GLY A 53 -7.08 -8.71 0.34
N GLU A 54 -6.30 -8.27 -0.64
CA GLU A 54 -5.14 -9.02 -1.14
C GLU A 54 -3.86 -8.62 -0.39
N PRO A 55 -2.90 -9.55 -0.23
CA PRO A 55 -1.63 -9.22 0.41
C PRO A 55 -0.78 -8.30 -0.48
N LEU A 56 -0.04 -7.38 0.13
CA LEU A 56 1.03 -6.64 -0.54
C LEU A 56 2.12 -7.63 -0.96
N PRO A 57 2.50 -7.68 -2.25
CA PRO A 57 3.57 -8.54 -2.73
C PRO A 57 4.92 -8.22 -2.07
N ALA A 58 5.64 -9.27 -1.67
CA ALA A 58 6.95 -9.14 -1.04
C ALA A 58 7.99 -8.42 -1.94
N PHE A 59 8.69 -7.43 -1.40
CA PHE A 59 9.87 -6.82 -2.00
C PHE A 59 10.82 -6.27 -0.93
N GLU A 60 12.12 -6.30 -1.24
CA GLU A 60 13.14 -5.53 -0.52
C GLU A 60 13.76 -4.53 -1.50
N LEU A 61 13.79 -3.26 -1.12
CA LEU A 61 14.34 -2.14 -1.88
C LEU A 61 15.08 -1.16 -0.97
N ARG A 62 16.02 -0.40 -1.53
CA ARG A 62 16.76 0.63 -0.78
C ARG A 62 16.13 2.00 -0.94
N ASP A 63 16.10 2.76 0.14
CA ASP A 63 15.99 4.22 0.11
C ASP A 63 17.40 4.80 0.05
N PRO A 64 17.83 5.38 -1.08
CA PRO A 64 19.18 5.94 -1.20
C PRO A 64 19.33 7.26 -0.41
N ILE A 65 18.25 7.97 -0.10
CA ILE A 65 18.28 9.24 0.64
C ILE A 65 18.51 8.97 2.13
N ALA A 66 17.76 8.03 2.71
CA ALA A 66 17.88 7.65 4.11
C ALA A 66 18.99 6.62 4.36
N GLY A 67 19.47 5.94 3.32
CA GLY A 67 20.52 4.92 3.41
C GLY A 67 20.04 3.60 4.04
N ILE A 68 18.74 3.34 4.03
CA ILE A 68 18.11 2.15 4.64
C ILE A 68 17.59 1.17 3.57
N ALA A 69 17.35 -0.08 3.97
CA ALA A 69 16.58 -1.03 3.20
C ALA A 69 15.18 -1.14 3.81
N VAL A 70 14.16 -1.23 2.96
CA VAL A 70 12.77 -1.47 3.32
C VAL A 70 12.38 -2.83 2.77
N ASP A 71 12.05 -3.75 3.66
CA ASP A 71 11.43 -5.04 3.37
C ASP A 71 9.93 -4.91 3.63
N SER A 72 9.12 -5.07 2.59
CA SER A 72 7.67 -4.91 2.66
C SER A 72 7.00 -5.87 3.64
N GLU A 73 7.57 -7.06 3.86
CA GLU A 73 7.02 -8.06 4.79
C GLU A 73 7.33 -7.72 6.26
N ALA A 74 8.27 -6.81 6.51
CA ALA A 74 8.66 -6.35 7.84
C ALA A 74 8.06 -4.96 8.19
N VAL A 75 7.22 -4.39 7.32
CA VAL A 75 6.56 -3.11 7.57
C VAL A 75 5.36 -3.32 8.49
N GLU A 76 5.49 -2.88 9.75
CA GLU A 76 4.44 -2.94 10.78
C GLU A 76 3.66 -1.60 10.89
N ARG A 77 3.60 -0.82 9.81
CA ARG A 77 2.96 0.50 9.75
C ARG A 77 1.98 0.57 8.60
N THR A 78 0.99 1.44 8.70
CA THR A 78 0.09 1.74 7.58
C THR A 78 0.90 2.38 6.45
N ALA A 79 0.93 1.76 5.27
CA ALA A 79 1.79 2.18 4.17
C ALA A 79 0.99 2.64 2.95
N ILE A 80 1.42 3.75 2.36
CA ILE A 80 1.02 4.22 1.04
C ILE A 80 2.10 3.81 0.03
N VAL A 81 1.76 2.92 -0.90
CA VAL A 81 2.70 2.39 -1.90
C VAL A 81 2.29 2.83 -3.31
N THR A 82 3.23 3.33 -4.11
CA THR A 82 2.94 3.71 -5.50
C THR A 82 4.18 3.62 -6.40
N GLY A 83 3.98 3.44 -7.70
CA GLY A 83 5.04 3.48 -8.71
C GLY A 83 5.20 4.87 -9.32
N VAL A 84 6.43 5.39 -9.39
CA VAL A 84 6.74 6.72 -9.94
C VAL A 84 7.99 6.70 -10.82
N PHE A 85 8.22 7.78 -11.56
CA PHE A 85 9.55 8.16 -12.02
C PHE A 85 9.66 9.68 -11.96
N THR A 86 10.74 10.21 -11.40
CA THR A 86 10.79 11.63 -11.02
C THR A 86 10.94 12.58 -12.19
N SER A 87 11.44 12.07 -13.32
CA SER A 87 11.53 12.81 -14.58
C SER A 87 10.17 13.00 -15.28
N CYS A 88 9.07 12.42 -14.77
CA CYS A 88 7.75 12.55 -15.38
C CYS A 88 7.26 14.02 -15.38
N PRO A 89 6.97 14.61 -16.54
CA PRO A 89 6.64 16.03 -16.63
C PRO A 89 5.20 16.38 -16.22
N ALA A 90 4.32 15.39 -15.97
CA ALA A 90 2.91 15.63 -15.65
C ALA A 90 2.39 14.80 -14.47
N GLU A 91 2.04 13.54 -14.70
CA GLU A 91 1.18 12.75 -13.82
C GLU A 91 1.81 12.49 -12.46
N CYS A 92 3.07 12.02 -12.41
CA CYS A 92 3.74 11.76 -11.13
C CYS A 92 3.88 13.02 -10.28
N GLY A 93 4.15 14.18 -10.91
CA GLY A 93 4.20 15.45 -10.20
C GLY A 93 2.86 15.89 -9.62
N ILE A 94 1.74 15.52 -10.23
CA ILE A 94 0.40 15.76 -9.66
C ILE A 94 0.18 14.82 -8.48
N LEU A 95 0.44 13.52 -8.66
CA LEU A 95 0.26 12.51 -7.61
C LEU A 95 1.09 12.81 -6.36
N LEU A 96 2.39 13.06 -6.52
CA LEU A 96 3.30 13.32 -5.39
C LEU A 96 2.85 14.55 -4.61
N ARG A 97 2.41 15.64 -5.27
CA ARG A 97 1.86 16.81 -4.58
C ARG A 97 0.53 16.53 -3.87
N ARG A 98 -0.28 15.59 -4.37
CA ARG A 98 -1.47 15.12 -3.65
C ARG A 98 -1.05 14.36 -2.39
N LEU A 99 -0.10 13.44 -2.51
CA LEU A 99 0.45 12.66 -1.40
C LEU A 99 1.15 13.54 -0.35
N VAL A 100 1.87 14.60 -0.74
CA VAL A 100 2.37 15.62 0.21
C VAL A 100 1.22 16.26 0.99
N GLY A 101 0.09 16.52 0.33
CA GLY A 101 -1.10 17.01 1.02
C GLY A 101 -1.75 15.98 1.95
N VAL A 102 -1.56 14.68 1.71
CA VAL A 102 -1.93 13.59 2.62
C VAL A 102 -0.93 13.52 3.77
N GLN A 103 0.38 13.57 3.52
CA GLN A 103 1.44 13.60 4.52
C GLN A 103 1.21 14.72 5.55
N ARG A 104 0.82 15.91 5.09
CA ARG A 104 0.47 17.03 5.99
C ARG A 104 -0.74 16.74 6.86
N ARG A 105 -1.79 16.10 6.32
CA ARG A 105 -2.99 15.73 7.10
C ARG A 105 -2.67 14.66 8.14
N VAL A 106 -1.88 13.67 7.75
CA VAL A 106 -1.34 12.63 8.65
C VAL A 106 -0.55 13.28 9.79
N ALA A 107 0.31 14.25 9.49
CA ALA A 107 1.06 14.99 10.51
C ALA A 107 0.15 15.85 11.40
N ASP A 108 -0.83 16.56 10.84
CA ASP A 108 -1.81 17.36 11.59
C ASP A 108 -2.66 16.49 12.54
N ALA A 109 -2.93 15.24 12.16
CA ALA A 109 -3.62 14.24 12.98
C ALA A 109 -2.70 13.54 14.00
N GLY A 110 -1.38 13.78 13.96
CA GLY A 110 -0.42 13.15 14.85
C GLY A 110 -0.13 11.69 14.52
N LEU A 111 -0.35 11.26 13.27
CA LEU A 111 -0.22 9.87 12.80
C LEU A 111 1.08 9.61 12.01
N THR A 112 2.07 10.49 12.17
CA THR A 112 3.33 10.46 11.40
C THR A 112 4.12 9.17 11.62
N ASP A 113 4.19 8.70 12.86
CA ASP A 113 5.02 7.54 13.24
C ASP A 113 4.37 6.20 12.85
N GLU A 114 3.05 6.20 12.64
CA GLU A 114 2.23 5.04 12.29
C GLU A 114 2.01 4.89 10.78
N THR A 115 2.38 5.91 10.00
CA THR A 115 2.16 5.95 8.55
C THR A 115 3.48 5.96 7.80
N LEU A 116 3.57 5.29 6.63
CA LEU A 116 4.69 5.36 5.71
C LEU A 116 4.25 5.73 4.29
N PHE A 117 5.06 6.50 3.58
CA PHE A 117 4.91 6.78 2.16
C PHE A 117 6.08 6.15 1.40
N LEU A 118 5.78 5.22 0.49
CA LEU A 118 6.74 4.40 -0.24
C LEU A 118 6.58 4.58 -1.77
N PRO A 119 6.92 5.76 -2.34
CA PRO A 119 7.03 5.89 -3.79
C PRO A 119 8.23 5.10 -4.30
N ILE A 120 7.97 4.17 -5.21
CA ILE A 120 8.97 3.27 -5.81
C ILE A 120 9.29 3.76 -7.22
N THR A 121 10.55 4.09 -7.50
CA THR A 121 10.93 4.45 -8.87
C THR A 121 10.98 3.22 -9.79
N PHE A 122 10.38 3.33 -10.97
CA PHE A 122 10.57 2.37 -12.06
C PHE A 122 11.60 2.81 -13.11
N ASP A 123 12.29 3.94 -12.87
CA ASP A 123 13.34 4.46 -13.74
C ASP A 123 14.67 4.72 -13.00
N PRO A 124 15.28 3.67 -12.44
CA PRO A 124 16.49 3.83 -11.61
C PRO A 124 17.69 4.39 -12.39
N GLU A 125 17.68 4.39 -13.72
CA GLU A 125 18.77 4.97 -14.52
C GLU A 125 18.82 6.51 -14.44
N ARG A 126 17.67 7.18 -14.26
CA ARG A 126 17.58 8.64 -14.09
C ARG A 126 17.31 9.07 -12.66
N ASP A 127 16.58 8.24 -11.91
CA ASP A 127 16.22 8.53 -10.53
C ASP A 127 17.32 8.01 -9.59
N ASP A 128 18.48 8.70 -9.58
CA ASP A 128 19.52 8.51 -8.57
C ASP A 128 19.20 9.27 -7.26
N GLU A 129 20.07 9.16 -6.25
CA GLU A 129 19.84 9.83 -4.95
C GLU A 129 19.63 11.33 -5.10
N ALA A 130 20.42 12.00 -5.96
CA ALA A 130 20.34 13.44 -6.14
C ALA A 130 19.02 13.83 -6.82
N ALA A 131 18.62 13.13 -7.88
CA ALA A 131 17.35 13.35 -8.55
C ALA A 131 16.14 13.13 -7.61
N LEU A 132 16.20 12.12 -6.76
CA LEU A 132 15.15 11.85 -5.76
C LEU A 132 15.08 12.96 -4.69
N ARG A 133 16.22 13.49 -4.22
CA ARG A 133 16.26 14.64 -3.29
C ARG A 133 15.69 15.90 -3.94
N ASP A 134 16.08 16.21 -5.18
CA ASP A 134 15.58 17.35 -5.94
C ASP A 134 14.06 17.24 -6.17
N ASN A 135 13.57 16.03 -6.42
CA ASN A 135 12.14 15.76 -6.53
C ASN A 135 11.40 16.02 -5.21
N ALA A 136 11.94 15.54 -4.09
CA ALA A 136 11.36 15.77 -2.77
C ALA A 136 11.25 17.27 -2.46
N GLU A 137 12.33 18.04 -2.69
CA GLU A 137 12.36 19.49 -2.49
C GLU A 137 11.32 20.21 -3.38
N SER A 138 11.30 19.90 -4.68
CA SER A 138 10.43 20.57 -5.64
C SER A 138 8.94 20.23 -5.49
N THR A 139 8.62 19.06 -4.93
CA THR A 139 7.24 18.65 -4.62
C THR A 139 6.79 19.06 -3.22
N GLY A 140 7.73 19.40 -2.34
CA GLY A 140 7.48 19.84 -0.97
C GLY A 140 7.24 18.69 0.01
N VAL A 141 7.86 17.54 -0.25
CA VAL A 141 7.92 16.39 0.67
C VAL A 141 8.68 16.79 1.93
N ASP A 142 8.12 16.45 3.09
CA ASP A 142 8.83 16.57 4.36
C ASP A 142 9.62 15.28 4.62
N LEU A 143 10.90 15.28 4.26
CA LEU A 143 11.80 14.15 4.53
C LEU A 143 12.22 14.09 6.01
N ASP A 144 12.18 15.21 6.73
CA ASP A 144 12.58 15.29 8.13
C ASP A 144 11.56 14.61 9.05
N ALA A 145 10.30 14.49 8.60
CA ALA A 145 9.27 13.69 9.26
C ALA A 145 9.59 12.19 9.35
N GLY A 146 10.57 11.70 8.58
CA GLY A 146 11.06 10.31 8.67
C GLY A 146 10.07 9.23 8.22
N ASN A 147 8.96 9.63 7.61
CA ASN A 147 7.89 8.71 7.18
C ASN A 147 7.73 8.62 5.65
N TRP A 148 8.66 9.19 4.89
CA TRP A 148 8.65 9.18 3.43
C TRP A 148 9.95 8.59 2.89
N HIS A 149 9.84 7.47 2.18
CA HIS A 149 10.99 6.73 1.64
C HIS A 149 10.87 6.53 0.14
N TYR A 150 11.74 7.19 -0.63
CA TYR A 150 11.85 6.95 -2.06
C TYR A 150 12.61 5.65 -2.29
N LEU A 151 11.91 4.61 -2.75
CA LEU A 151 12.51 3.29 -2.93
C LEU A 151 13.05 3.14 -4.35
N ARG A 152 14.32 2.74 -4.47
CA ARG A 152 15.04 2.62 -5.73
C ARG A 152 15.50 1.16 -5.99
N PRO A 153 14.90 0.48 -6.99
CA PRO A 153 15.47 -0.74 -7.55
C PRO A 153 16.88 -0.53 -8.11
N GLU A 154 17.76 -1.53 -7.97
CA GLU A 154 19.16 -1.40 -8.43
C GLU A 154 19.28 -1.35 -9.95
N THR A 155 18.39 -2.03 -10.67
CA THR A 155 18.39 -2.13 -12.14
C THR A 155 17.00 -1.99 -12.73
N ARG A 156 16.91 -1.78 -14.06
CA ARG A 156 15.64 -1.78 -14.79
C ARG A 156 14.91 -3.11 -14.70
N GLU A 157 15.64 -4.22 -14.74
CA GLU A 157 15.08 -5.56 -14.64
C GLU A 157 14.46 -5.76 -13.25
N ARG A 158 15.12 -5.24 -12.21
CA ARG A 158 14.56 -5.25 -10.85
C ARG A 158 13.34 -4.34 -10.73
N ALA A 159 13.36 -3.15 -11.35
CA ALA A 159 12.20 -2.26 -11.41
C ALA A 159 11.00 -2.94 -12.09
N LYS A 160 11.22 -3.60 -13.23
CA LYS A 160 10.16 -4.37 -13.91
C LYS A 160 9.63 -5.50 -13.03
N ALA A 161 10.51 -6.28 -12.43
CA ALA A 161 10.12 -7.40 -11.58
C ALA A 161 9.32 -6.98 -10.34
N VAL A 162 9.61 -5.81 -9.75
CA VAL A 162 8.89 -5.33 -8.56
C VAL A 162 7.66 -4.52 -8.94
N VAL A 163 7.84 -3.43 -9.68
CA VAL A 163 6.75 -2.47 -9.96
C VAL A 163 5.77 -3.05 -10.97
N GLY A 164 6.27 -3.68 -12.04
CA GLY A 164 5.43 -4.25 -13.10
C GLY A 164 4.86 -5.62 -12.72
N ASP A 165 5.74 -6.59 -12.46
CA ASP A 165 5.34 -7.99 -12.36
C ASP A 165 4.72 -8.36 -10.99
N ARG A 166 5.23 -7.80 -9.88
CA ARG A 166 4.71 -8.07 -8.53
C ARG A 166 3.57 -7.12 -8.17
N LEU A 167 3.81 -5.82 -8.21
CA LEU A 167 2.81 -4.81 -7.83
C LEU A 167 1.74 -4.57 -8.91
N GLY A 168 1.92 -5.12 -10.12
CA GLY A 168 0.92 -4.98 -11.18
C GLY A 168 0.82 -3.58 -11.78
N ILE A 169 1.73 -2.67 -11.42
CA ILE A 169 1.77 -1.31 -11.91
C ILE A 169 2.51 -1.34 -13.25
N GLY A 170 1.77 -1.67 -14.31
CA GLY A 170 2.31 -1.78 -15.66
C GLY A 170 2.94 -0.47 -16.13
N PHE A 171 4.17 -0.57 -16.64
CA PHE A 171 4.88 0.54 -17.27
C PHE A 171 5.66 0.06 -18.50
N GLU A 172 5.75 0.90 -19.52
CA GLU A 172 6.46 0.62 -20.76
C GLU A 172 7.29 1.83 -21.18
N ARG A 173 8.59 1.60 -21.44
CA ARG A 173 9.49 2.63 -21.94
C ARG A 173 9.19 2.90 -23.42
N THR A 174 9.05 4.18 -23.77
CA THR A 174 8.92 4.63 -25.16
C THR A 174 9.98 5.68 -25.50
N THR A 175 10.49 5.63 -26.72
CA THR A 175 11.34 6.69 -27.30
C THR A 175 10.55 7.65 -28.19
N GLU A 176 9.27 7.38 -28.37
CA GLU A 176 8.34 8.18 -29.16
C GLU A 176 7.55 9.08 -28.20
N SER A 177 8.21 10.09 -27.64
CA SER A 177 7.59 11.10 -26.79
C SER A 177 8.16 12.48 -27.06
N ASP A 178 7.26 13.45 -27.27
CA ASP A 178 7.61 14.87 -27.36
C ASP A 178 7.73 15.53 -25.97
N ARG A 179 7.37 14.79 -24.89
CA ARG A 179 7.37 15.31 -23.52
C ARG A 179 8.77 15.34 -22.91
N LEU A 180 9.61 14.38 -23.25
CA LEU A 180 10.96 14.21 -22.69
C LEU A 180 11.97 13.87 -23.79
N GLN A 181 13.16 14.45 -23.68
CA GLN A 181 14.28 14.05 -24.52
C GLN A 181 14.79 12.66 -24.12
N GLY A 182 15.08 11.81 -25.10
CA GLY A 182 15.58 10.46 -24.89
C GLY A 182 14.44 9.43 -24.81
N TYR A 183 13.92 9.19 -23.60
CA TYR A 183 12.82 8.26 -23.39
C TYR A 183 11.83 8.74 -22.33
N ASP A 184 10.62 8.23 -22.43
CA ASP A 184 9.49 8.44 -21.53
C ASP A 184 8.88 7.08 -21.13
N PHE A 185 7.86 7.10 -20.30
CA PHE A 185 7.09 5.92 -19.94
C PHE A 185 5.59 6.15 -20.07
N THR A 186 4.92 5.17 -20.68
CA THR A 186 3.50 4.97 -20.47
C THR A 186 3.34 4.09 -19.24
N HIS A 187 2.59 4.51 -18.22
CA HIS A 187 2.37 3.69 -17.04
C HIS A 187 0.98 3.87 -16.44
N VAL A 188 0.51 2.84 -15.74
CA VAL A 188 -0.70 2.93 -14.92
C VAL A 188 -0.37 3.67 -13.63
N VAL A 189 -1.26 4.57 -13.21
CA VAL A 189 -1.13 5.28 -11.93
C VAL A 189 -2.04 4.61 -10.91
N VAL A 190 -1.43 3.90 -9.95
CA VAL A 190 -2.12 3.26 -8.83
C VAL A 190 -1.38 3.60 -7.54
N THR A 191 -2.15 3.91 -6.49
CA THR A 191 -1.67 4.09 -5.12
C THR A 191 -2.39 3.08 -4.24
N LEU A 192 -1.64 2.28 -3.49
CA LEU A 192 -2.15 1.28 -2.57
C LEU A 192 -2.12 1.84 -1.15
N LEU A 193 -3.17 1.60 -0.38
CA LEU A 193 -3.17 1.71 1.08
C LEU A 193 -3.06 0.30 1.65
N VAL A 194 -2.05 0.08 2.47
CA VAL A 194 -1.72 -1.22 3.08
C VAL A 194 -1.74 -1.05 4.59
N ASN A 195 -2.39 -1.96 5.30
CA ASN A 195 -2.42 -1.96 6.76
C ASN A 195 -1.15 -2.63 7.36
N PRO A 196 -0.93 -2.53 8.69
CA PRO A 196 0.23 -3.14 9.36
C PRO A 196 0.40 -4.65 9.18
N ASP A 197 -0.67 -5.39 8.87
CA ASP A 197 -0.62 -6.83 8.57
C ASP A 197 -0.19 -7.13 7.12
N GLY A 198 0.11 -6.10 6.33
CA GLY A 198 0.50 -6.24 4.92
C GLY A 198 -0.67 -6.52 3.99
N VAL A 199 -1.92 -6.23 4.40
CA VAL A 199 -3.12 -6.41 3.58
C VAL A 199 -3.52 -5.10 2.93
N VAL A 200 -3.89 -5.14 1.65
CA VAL A 200 -4.32 -3.97 0.88
C VAL A 200 -5.77 -3.61 1.24
N GLU A 201 -5.93 -2.42 1.82
CA GLU A 201 -7.20 -1.83 2.22
C GLU A 201 -7.87 -1.08 1.05
N ARG A 202 -7.06 -0.42 0.20
CA ARG A 202 -7.55 0.37 -0.94
C ARG A 202 -6.57 0.35 -2.10
N ALA A 203 -7.11 0.44 -3.31
CA ALA A 203 -6.36 0.76 -4.51
C ALA A 203 -6.97 2.00 -5.19
N TYR A 204 -6.30 3.15 -5.07
CA TYR A 204 -6.69 4.41 -5.70
C TYR A 204 -6.08 4.51 -7.10
N ARG A 205 -6.91 4.79 -8.10
CA ARG A 205 -6.47 4.93 -9.50
C ARG A 205 -6.37 6.39 -9.91
N GLY A 206 -5.36 6.70 -10.71
CA GLY A 206 -5.12 8.02 -11.28
C GLY A 206 -4.30 8.94 -10.38
N GLU A 207 -3.79 10.02 -10.97
CA GLU A 207 -2.88 10.96 -10.31
C GLU A 207 -3.61 11.98 -9.43
N ARG A 208 -4.93 12.11 -9.58
CA ARG A 208 -5.77 13.08 -8.88
C ARG A 208 -6.55 12.43 -7.73
N ILE A 209 -5.84 11.67 -6.90
CA ILE A 209 -6.42 11.10 -5.68
C ILE A 209 -7.05 12.19 -4.80
N ASP A 210 -8.16 11.85 -4.17
CA ASP A 210 -8.80 12.70 -3.17
C ASP A 210 -8.02 12.59 -1.86
N ARG A 211 -7.33 13.68 -1.49
CA ARG A 211 -6.45 13.72 -0.32
C ARG A 211 -7.21 13.55 0.99
N ASP A 212 -8.45 14.06 1.05
CA ASP A 212 -9.26 13.99 2.25
C ASP A 212 -9.75 12.55 2.45
N ARG A 213 -10.15 11.88 1.36
CA ARG A 213 -10.46 10.45 1.38
C ARG A 213 -9.27 9.60 1.81
N VAL A 214 -8.10 9.79 1.17
CA VAL A 214 -6.92 8.98 1.50
C VAL A 214 -6.47 9.19 2.94
N ALA A 215 -6.47 10.43 3.43
CA ALA A 215 -6.11 10.70 4.83
C ALA A 215 -7.12 10.09 5.82
N GLY A 216 -8.42 10.17 5.55
CA GLY A 216 -9.44 9.55 6.40
C GLY A 216 -9.41 8.02 6.39
N ASP A 217 -9.11 7.41 5.25
CA ASP A 217 -8.88 5.96 5.14
C ASP A 217 -7.63 5.55 5.96
N ILE A 218 -6.52 6.32 5.90
CA ILE A 218 -5.33 6.10 6.74
C ILE A 218 -5.67 6.19 8.23
N GLU A 219 -6.35 7.27 8.64
CA GLU A 219 -6.75 7.48 10.04
C GLU A 219 -7.58 6.31 10.57
N THR A 220 -8.58 5.87 9.81
CA THR A 220 -9.43 4.73 10.18
C THR A 220 -8.62 3.44 10.36
N VAL A 221 -7.65 3.17 9.46
CA VAL A 221 -6.79 2.00 9.56
C VAL A 221 -5.86 2.11 10.76
N VAL A 222 -5.18 3.24 10.95
CA VAL A 222 -4.27 3.44 12.08
C VAL A 222 -4.99 3.31 13.42
N GLU A 223 -6.19 3.89 13.56
CA GLU A 223 -6.98 3.79 14.79
C GLU A 223 -7.40 2.36 15.12
N ALA A 224 -7.70 1.54 14.11
CA ALA A 224 -8.07 0.14 14.33
C ALA A 224 -6.90 -0.70 14.87
N PHE A 225 -5.68 -0.45 14.38
CA PHE A 225 -4.47 -1.17 14.79
C PHE A 225 -3.82 -0.60 16.07
N ALA A 226 -4.14 0.64 16.46
CA ALA A 226 -3.66 1.22 17.72
C ALA A 226 -4.23 0.53 18.98
N GLY A 227 -5.29 -0.28 18.83
CA GLY A 227 -5.96 -0.99 19.91
C GLY A 227 -5.54 -2.45 20.11
N GLU A 228 -4.60 -2.95 19.32
CA GLU A 228 -4.18 -4.37 19.29
C GLU A 228 -2.96 -4.68 20.16
#